data_AF-S3XQB6-F1
#
_entry.id   AF-S3XQB6-F1
#
_cell.length_a   1.000
_cell.length_b   1.000
_cell.length_c   1.000
_cell.angle_alpha   90.00
_cell.angle_beta   90.00
_cell.angle_gamma   90.00
#
_symmetry.space_group_name_H-M   'P 1'
#
loop_
_entity.id
_entity.type
_entity.pdbx_description
1 polymer ?
#
loop_
_entity_poly.entity_id
_entity_poly.type
_entity_poly.pdbx_seq_one_letter_code
_entity_poly.pdbx_strand_id
1 'polypeptide(L)'
;MPYALFAMYGTINSINAKKSNASEDDINEMIDSMWNGTKLLNTRSKIGQKPRALFRIIYNDTYVIGLLDELISIKNKNSDDIRKFDECEICFDELIEAIKIADEKIEKIEIYYDESIKEKLSVFKDLEKVDMKVM
;
A
#
# COMPACT_ATOMS: atom_id res chain seq x y z
N MET A 1 -21.97 -9.40 3.92
CA MET A 1 -20.70 -9.38 3.18
C MET A 1 -19.70 -10.28 3.90
N PRO A 2 -19.33 -11.42 3.32
CA PRO A 2 -18.49 -12.42 3.99
C PRO A 2 -17.00 -12.07 4.01
N TYR A 3 -16.52 -11.27 3.05
CA TYR A 3 -15.16 -10.71 3.06
C TYR A 3 -15.15 -9.34 2.39
N ALA A 4 -14.25 -8.46 2.81
CA ALA A 4 -13.97 -7.22 2.10
C ALA A 4 -12.49 -6.87 2.20
N LEU A 5 -11.99 -6.28 1.12
CA LEU A 5 -10.66 -5.69 1.03
C LEU A 5 -10.86 -4.20 0.72
N PHE A 6 -10.23 -3.34 1.52
CA PHE A 6 -10.33 -1.91 1.37
C PHE A 6 -8.95 -1.37 0.95
N ALA A 7 -8.93 -0.57 -0.10
CA ALA A 7 -7.80 0.27 -0.44
C ALA A 7 -8.03 1.67 0.14
N MET A 8 -6.96 2.28 0.63
CA MET A 8 -6.96 3.66 1.12
C MET A 8 -5.72 4.33 0.56
N TYR A 9 -5.85 5.57 0.10
CA TYR A 9 -4.72 6.38 -0.33
C TYR A 9 -4.54 7.60 0.57
N GLY A 10 -3.31 8.07 0.65
CA GLY A 10 -2.96 9.30 1.34
C GLY A 10 -1.67 9.89 0.75
N THR A 11 -1.39 11.14 1.10
CA THR A 11 -0.20 11.85 0.62
C THR A 11 0.48 12.57 1.77
N ILE A 12 1.81 12.48 1.82
CA ILE A 12 2.64 13.29 2.73
C ILE A 12 3.13 14.50 1.95
N ASN A 13 2.70 15.70 2.36
CA ASN A 13 3.06 16.94 1.67
C ASN A 13 4.37 17.51 2.23
N SER A 14 5.42 17.54 1.41
CA SER A 14 6.75 18.01 1.80
C SER A 14 6.80 19.48 2.25
N ILE A 15 5.93 20.35 1.70
CA ILE A 15 5.85 21.76 2.09
C ILE A 15 5.26 21.89 3.49
N ASN A 16 4.20 21.13 3.78
CA ASN A 16 3.58 21.15 5.11
C ASN A 16 4.45 20.44 6.16
N ALA A 17 5.12 19.35 5.78
CA ALA A 17 6.07 18.66 6.66
C ALA A 17 7.20 19.60 7.13
N LYS A 18 7.74 20.43 6.23
CA LYS A 18 8.73 21.48 6.59
C LYS A 18 8.17 22.51 7.56
N LYS A 19 6.89 22.89 7.43
CA LYS A 19 6.25 23.85 8.35
C LYS A 19 5.98 23.26 9.73
N SER A 20 5.65 21.97 9.79
CA SER A 20 5.39 21.26 11.05
C SER A 20 6.64 20.65 11.67
N ASN A 21 7.81 20.77 11.03
CA ASN A 21 9.04 20.04 11.38
C ASN A 21 8.84 18.52 11.49
N ALA A 22 7.95 17.95 10.67
CA ALA A 22 7.77 16.50 10.61
C ALA A 22 9.03 15.87 10.00
N SER A 23 9.66 14.98 10.75
CA SER A 23 10.85 14.24 10.36
C SER A 23 10.50 12.92 9.68
N GLU A 24 11.49 12.28 9.06
CA GLU A 24 11.33 10.92 8.54
C GLU A 24 11.07 9.91 9.65
N ASP A 25 11.60 10.14 10.86
CA ASP A 25 11.32 9.29 12.01
C ASP A 25 9.85 9.37 12.43
N ASP A 26 9.27 10.57 12.46
CA ASP A 26 7.82 10.76 12.72
C ASP A 26 6.95 10.04 11.68
N ILE A 27 7.37 10.07 10.40
CA ILE A 27 6.68 9.38 9.32
C ILE A 27 6.78 7.86 9.50
N ASN A 28 7.95 7.35 9.87
CA ASN A 28 8.15 5.93 10.14
C ASN A 28 7.29 5.46 11.34
N GLU A 29 7.21 6.24 12.41
CA GLU A 29 6.32 5.95 13.55
C GLU A 29 4.84 5.99 13.14
N MET A 30 4.45 6.91 12.27
CA MET A 30 3.09 6.95 11.71
C MET A 30 2.78 5.69 10.89
N ILE A 31 3.70 5.25 10.02
CA ILE A 31 3.53 4.04 9.20
C ILE A 31 3.42 2.80 10.07
N ASP A 32 4.29 2.66 11.08
CA ASP A 32 4.22 1.56 12.05
C ASP A 32 2.88 1.57 12.80
N SER A 33 2.46 2.75 13.26
CA SER A 33 1.18 2.94 13.95
C SER A 33 -0.02 2.62 13.06
N MET A 34 0.02 2.94 11.76
CA MET A 34 -1.04 2.58 10.82
C MET A 34 -1.13 1.06 10.61
N TRP A 35 0.02 0.40 10.48
CA TRP A 35 0.10 -1.05 10.33
C TRP A 35 -0.39 -1.78 11.59
N ASN A 36 0.26 -1.50 12.72
CA ASN A 36 -0.02 -2.15 14.00
C ASN A 36 -1.35 -1.70 14.61
N GLY A 37 -1.75 -0.46 14.37
CA GLY A 37 -3.03 0.08 14.81
C GLY A 37 -4.21 -0.66 14.20
N THR A 38 -4.08 -1.25 13.01
CA THR A 38 -5.10 -2.16 12.46
C THR A 38 -4.95 -3.57 13.03
N LYS A 39 -3.71 -4.09 13.06
CA LYS A 39 -3.38 -5.47 13.46
C LYS A 39 -3.72 -5.79 14.92
N LEU A 40 -3.63 -4.79 15.81
CA LEU A 40 -3.82 -4.94 17.27
C LEU A 40 -5.25 -4.64 17.75
N LEU A 41 -6.20 -4.36 16.84
CA LEU A 41 -7.59 -4.06 17.21
C LEU A 41 -8.34 -5.30 17.72
N ASN A 42 -8.31 -5.50 19.02
CA ASN A 42 -8.95 -6.62 19.71
C ASN A 42 -10.38 -6.30 20.19
N THR A 43 -11.24 -5.81 19.30
CA THR A 43 -12.67 -5.62 19.60
C THR A 43 -13.52 -6.66 18.89
N ARG A 44 -14.66 -7.05 19.46
CA ARG A 44 -15.51 -8.13 18.89
C ARG A 44 -15.89 -7.93 17.41
N SER A 45 -16.00 -6.70 16.94
CA SER A 45 -16.32 -6.37 15.55
C SER A 45 -15.11 -6.20 14.63
N LYS A 46 -13.89 -6.24 15.17
CA LYS A 46 -12.62 -5.99 14.45
C LYS A 46 -11.64 -7.17 14.48
N ILE A 47 -11.97 -8.24 15.22
CA ILE A 47 -11.23 -9.50 15.19
C ILE A 47 -11.09 -9.99 13.73
N GLY A 48 -9.86 -10.24 13.32
CA GLY A 48 -9.53 -10.72 11.97
C GLY A 48 -9.31 -9.62 10.93
N GLN A 49 -9.50 -8.33 11.27
CA GLN A 49 -9.02 -7.24 10.43
C GLN A 49 -7.50 -7.18 10.52
N LYS A 50 -6.83 -7.17 9.37
CA LYS A 50 -5.38 -7.02 9.31
C LYS A 50 -4.97 -6.27 8.03
N PRO A 51 -3.92 -5.46 8.10
CA PRO A 51 -3.33 -4.88 6.90
C PRO A 51 -2.76 -6.01 6.02
N ARG A 52 -2.78 -5.79 4.70
CA ARG A 52 -2.26 -6.76 3.71
C ARG A 52 -0.98 -6.25 3.07
N ALA A 53 -1.04 -5.03 2.55
CA ALA A 53 0.11 -4.32 2.02
C ALA A 53 -0.07 -2.81 2.30
N LEU A 54 1.06 -2.11 2.44
CA LEU A 54 1.16 -0.67 2.50
C LEU A 54 2.25 -0.28 1.51
N PHE A 55 1.89 0.59 0.57
CA PHE A 55 2.79 1.12 -0.45
C PHE A 55 3.12 2.57 -0.10
N ARG A 56 4.40 2.89 -0.06
CA ARG A 56 4.89 4.26 0.07
C ARG A 56 5.80 4.58 -1.11
N ILE A 57 5.38 5.51 -1.95
CA ILE A 57 6.18 6.01 -3.06
C ILE A 57 6.79 7.34 -2.65
N ILE A 58 8.13 7.39 -2.63
CA ILE A 58 8.93 8.56 -2.28
C ILE A 58 9.42 9.19 -3.58
N TYR A 59 9.11 10.47 -3.76
CA TYR A 59 9.42 11.21 -4.98
C TYR A 59 10.53 12.22 -4.74
N ASN A 60 11.39 12.41 -5.74
CA ASN A 60 12.42 13.46 -5.76
C ASN A 60 11.96 14.73 -6.51
N ASP A 61 10.75 14.71 -7.06
CA ASP A 61 10.10 15.78 -7.80
C ASP A 61 8.85 16.29 -7.06
N THR A 62 8.30 17.41 -7.51
CA THR A 62 6.95 17.89 -7.21
C THR A 62 5.82 17.01 -7.78
N TYR A 63 6.13 16.21 -8.80
CA TYR A 63 5.18 15.26 -9.38
C TYR A 63 4.83 14.14 -8.39
N VAL A 64 3.55 13.79 -8.35
CA VAL A 64 3.03 12.65 -7.59
C VAL A 64 2.04 11.88 -8.45
N ILE A 65 2.09 10.55 -8.39
CA ILE A 65 1.02 9.71 -8.92
C ILE A 65 -0.17 9.86 -7.97
N GLY A 66 -1.28 10.42 -8.47
CA GLY A 66 -2.52 10.56 -7.72
C GLY A 66 -3.35 9.28 -7.72
N LEU A 67 -4.28 9.17 -6.77
CA LEU A 67 -5.30 8.13 -6.72
C LEU A 67 -4.73 6.71 -6.87
N LEU A 68 -3.67 6.41 -6.10
CA LEU A 68 -2.98 5.11 -6.15
C LEU A 68 -3.90 3.91 -5.88
N ASP A 69 -4.97 4.13 -5.10
CA ASP A 69 -6.00 3.14 -4.83
C ASP A 69 -6.84 2.79 -6.06
N GLU A 70 -7.03 3.71 -6.99
CA GLU A 70 -7.74 3.46 -8.26
C GLU A 70 -6.89 2.64 -9.25
N LEU A 71 -5.56 2.63 -9.08
CA LEU A 71 -4.62 1.86 -9.91
C LEU A 71 -4.49 0.39 -9.49
N ILE A 72 -5.21 -0.02 -8.43
CA ILE A 72 -5.23 -1.38 -7.92
C ILE A 72 -6.65 -1.90 -8.07
N SER A 73 -6.81 -2.99 -8.82
CA SER A 73 -8.13 -3.56 -9.10
C SER A 73 -8.24 -5.02 -8.66
N ILE A 74 -9.48 -5.48 -8.49
CA ILE A 74 -9.82 -6.89 -8.29
C ILE A 74 -10.43 -7.42 -9.59
N LYS A 75 -9.80 -8.44 -10.19
CA LYS A 75 -10.23 -9.03 -11.47
C LYS A 75 -11.25 -10.17 -11.33
N ASN A 76 -11.66 -10.52 -10.10
CA ASN A 76 -12.69 -11.51 -9.87
C ASN A 76 -13.97 -11.20 -10.67
N LYS A 77 -14.51 -12.20 -11.37
CA LYS A 77 -15.75 -12.07 -12.15
C LYS A 77 -16.93 -11.55 -11.33
N ASN A 78 -17.00 -11.93 -10.05
CA ASN A 78 -17.98 -11.43 -9.10
C ASN A 78 -17.31 -11.22 -7.74
N SER A 79 -17.17 -9.96 -7.32
CA SER A 79 -16.56 -9.60 -6.03
C SER A 79 -17.38 -10.08 -4.83
N ASP A 80 -18.71 -10.23 -4.99
CA ASP A 80 -19.60 -10.67 -3.92
C ASP A 80 -19.41 -12.14 -3.54
N ASP A 81 -18.71 -12.91 -4.37
CA ASP A 81 -18.40 -14.33 -4.12
C ASP A 81 -17.14 -14.53 -3.27
N ILE A 82 -16.34 -13.49 -3.06
CA ILE A 82 -15.11 -13.57 -2.27
C ILE A 82 -15.47 -13.85 -0.79
N ARG A 83 -14.88 -14.90 -0.23
CA ARG A 83 -15.05 -15.35 1.18
C ARG A 83 -13.76 -15.25 1.99
N LYS A 84 -12.61 -15.26 1.33
CA LYS A 84 -11.28 -15.14 1.97
C LYS A 84 -10.29 -14.43 1.05
N PHE A 85 -9.20 -13.96 1.64
CA PHE A 85 -8.17 -13.20 0.93
C PHE A 85 -7.53 -13.94 -0.26
N ASP A 86 -7.32 -15.25 -0.14
CA ASP A 86 -6.64 -16.02 -1.19
C ASP A 86 -7.43 -16.04 -2.50
N GLU A 87 -8.76 -15.88 -2.41
CA GLU A 87 -9.67 -15.80 -3.55
C GLU A 87 -9.63 -14.44 -4.26
N CYS A 88 -8.99 -13.42 -3.66
CA CYS A 88 -8.83 -12.11 -4.30
C CYS A 88 -7.82 -12.20 -5.45
N GLU A 89 -8.28 -11.94 -6.66
CA GLU A 89 -7.45 -11.77 -7.86
C GLU A 89 -7.05 -10.30 -7.98
N ILE A 90 -6.01 -9.91 -7.23
CA ILE A 90 -5.52 -8.53 -7.21
C ILE A 90 -4.66 -8.26 -8.45
N CYS A 91 -4.90 -7.14 -9.12
CA CYS A 91 -4.19 -6.67 -10.28
C CYS A 91 -3.45 -5.36 -9.97
N PHE A 92 -2.17 -5.33 -10.30
CA PHE A 92 -1.28 -4.17 -10.10
C PHE A 92 -0.79 -3.56 -11.42
N ASP A 93 -1.33 -3.99 -12.57
CA ASP A 93 -0.83 -3.63 -13.90
C ASP A 93 -0.78 -2.10 -14.10
N GLU A 94 -1.87 -1.39 -13.79
CA GLU A 94 -1.97 0.07 -13.93
C GLU A 94 -1.02 0.81 -12.98
N LEU A 95 -0.88 0.33 -11.75
CA LEU A 95 0.07 0.87 -10.79
C LEU A 95 1.52 0.71 -11.27
N ILE A 96 1.87 -0.46 -11.81
CA ILE A 96 3.21 -0.73 -12.36
C ILE A 96 3.48 0.15 -13.57
N GLU A 97 2.50 0.34 -14.45
CA GLU A 97 2.63 1.24 -15.60
C GLU A 97 2.86 2.69 -15.14
N ALA A 98 2.08 3.18 -14.18
CA ALA A 98 2.24 4.52 -13.62
C ALA A 98 3.62 4.71 -12.97
N ILE A 99 4.11 3.71 -12.23
CA ILE A 99 5.45 3.71 -11.64
C ILE A 99 6.53 3.80 -12.73
N LYS A 100 6.42 3.02 -13.81
CA LYS A 100 7.39 3.04 -14.92
C LYS A 100 7.41 4.38 -15.65
N ILE A 101 6.25 4.99 -15.88
CA ILE A 101 6.15 6.33 -16.50
C ILE A 101 6.81 7.38 -15.62
N ALA A 102 6.67 7.26 -14.31
CA ALA A 102 7.20 8.21 -13.33
C ALA A 102 8.60 7.85 -12.80
N ASP A 103 9.28 6.85 -13.38
CA ASP A 103 10.46 6.24 -12.77
C ASP A 103 11.54 7.28 -12.40
N GLU A 104 11.89 8.17 -13.32
CA GLU A 104 12.90 9.22 -13.09
C GLU A 104 12.58 10.14 -11.90
N LYS A 105 11.29 10.28 -11.57
CA LYS A 105 10.77 11.15 -10.51
C LYS A 105 10.59 10.43 -9.17
N ILE A 106 10.71 9.10 -9.20
CA ILE A 106 10.61 8.24 -8.02
C ILE A 106 12.03 8.02 -7.49
N GLU A 107 12.21 8.36 -6.22
CA GLU A 107 13.44 8.07 -5.48
C GLU A 107 13.44 6.62 -4.99
N LYS A 108 12.34 6.21 -4.34
CA LYS A 108 12.22 4.90 -3.70
C LYS A 108 10.76 4.50 -3.55
N ILE A 109 10.50 3.20 -3.63
CA ILE A 109 9.19 2.60 -3.30
C ILE A 109 9.40 1.64 -2.14
N GLU A 110 8.69 1.86 -1.04
CA GLU A 110 8.68 0.95 0.10
C GLU A 110 7.35 0.18 0.13
N ILE A 111 7.44 -1.15 0.19
CA ILE A 111 6.27 -2.03 0.28
C ILE A 111 6.37 -2.81 1.57
N TYR A 112 5.51 -2.48 2.53
CA TYR A 112 5.33 -3.25 3.75
C TYR A 112 4.19 -4.23 3.56
N TYR A 113 4.39 -5.51 3.88
CA TYR A 113 3.40 -6.53 3.58
C TYR A 113 3.31 -7.65 4.62
N ASP A 114 2.13 -8.23 4.73
CA ASP A 114 1.88 -9.47 5.48
C ASP A 114 2.17 -10.67 4.57
N GLU A 115 2.73 -11.75 5.10
CA GLU A 115 3.10 -12.94 4.32
C GLU A 115 1.96 -13.49 3.43
N SER A 116 0.69 -13.27 3.81
CA SER A 116 -0.45 -13.71 2.99
C SER A 116 -0.55 -13.08 1.60
N ILE A 117 0.02 -11.88 1.35
CA ILE A 117 -0.02 -11.23 0.03
C ILE A 117 1.26 -11.45 -0.79
N LYS A 118 2.29 -12.06 -0.20
CA LYS A 118 3.65 -12.17 -0.77
C LYS A 118 3.68 -12.64 -2.21
N GLU A 119 2.95 -13.72 -2.51
CA GLU A 119 2.88 -14.29 -3.86
C GLU A 119 2.30 -13.30 -4.87
N LYS A 120 1.30 -12.51 -4.47
CA LYS A 120 0.65 -11.50 -5.32
C LYS A 120 1.54 -10.27 -5.55
N LEU A 121 2.52 -10.02 -4.69
CA LEU A 121 3.49 -8.92 -4.83
C LEU A 121 4.74 -9.30 -5.65
N SER A 122 4.82 -10.54 -6.15
CA SER A 122 5.97 -11.01 -6.95
C SER A 122 6.27 -10.13 -8.17
N VAL A 123 5.24 -9.50 -8.75
CA VAL A 123 5.33 -8.56 -9.88
C VAL A 123 6.18 -7.32 -9.61
N PHE A 124 6.41 -6.96 -8.34
CA PHE A 124 7.23 -5.80 -7.96
C PHE A 124 8.71 -6.14 -7.74
N LYS A 125 9.09 -7.43 -7.71
CA LYS A 125 10.47 -7.87 -7.43
C LYS A 125 11.46 -7.43 -8.50
N ASP A 126 11.00 -7.21 -9.73
CA ASP A 126 11.83 -6.85 -10.87
C ASP A 126 12.04 -5.32 -10.99
N LEU A 127 11.47 -4.52 -10.09
CA LEU A 127 11.61 -3.07 -10.10
C LEU A 127 12.78 -2.64 -9.20
N GLU A 128 13.78 -1.97 -9.78
CA GLU A 128 15.04 -1.63 -9.10
C GLU A 128 14.87 -0.74 -7.86
N LYS A 129 13.86 0.14 -7.84
CA LYS A 129 13.61 1.11 -6.78
C LYS A 129 12.69 0.59 -5.66
N VAL A 130 12.31 -0.69 -5.71
CA VAL A 130 11.38 -1.30 -4.74
C VAL A 130 12.14 -1.97 -3.60
N ASP A 131 11.80 -1.56 -2.38
CA ASP A 131 12.25 -2.15 -1.12
C ASP A 131 11.07 -2.83 -0.43
N MET A 132 11.08 -4.17 -0.35
CA MET A 132 9.99 -4.98 0.19
C MET A 132 10.31 -5.48 1.60
N LYS A 133 9.46 -5.14 2.58
CA LYS A 133 9.63 -5.49 4.00
C LYS A 133 8.41 -6.23 4.53
N VAL A 134 8.65 -7.33 5.24
CA VAL A 134 7.60 -8.09 5.92
C VAL A 134 7.31 -7.45 7.29
N MET A 135 6.03 -7.29 7.65
CA MET A 135 5.57 -6.74 8.95
C MET A 135 4.39 -7.51 9.58
#